data_AF-A0A7V4D0A7-F1
#
_entry.id   AF-A0A7V4D0A7-F1
#
_cell.length_a   1.000
_cell.length_b   1.000
_cell.length_c   1.000
_cell.angle_alpha   90.00
_cell.angle_beta   90.00
_cell.angle_gamma   90.00
#
_symmetry.space_group_name_H-M   'P 1'
#
loop_
_entity.id
_entity.type
_entity.pdbx_description
1 polymer ?
#
loop_
_entity_poly.entity_id
_entity_poly.type
_entity_poly.pdbx_seq_one_letter_code
_entity_poly.pdbx_strand_id
1 'polypeptide(L)'
;MKKKKLKELWEELLERNPTNEDLRYIIRRVKSLREEAGQKLLEQQPTNEDLRYIIAYVKSLRKQAWQKLLEQNPTNEDLRYIIEWVKSLREEAGQKLLEQQPTNWDLCYIIRWVKSLREEAGQKLLEQQPTNWDLCYIIEWVKSLREKAWQKLLERNPTNKDLRYIIERVPSLGKQARKLLKRPREEIMRDIQQLLK
;
A
#
# COMPACT_ATOMS: atom_id res chain seq x y z
N MET A 1 16.69 -33.42 -18.71
CA MET A 1 17.82 -32.53 -19.04
C MET A 1 17.73 -31.16 -18.36
N LYS A 2 16.71 -30.32 -18.62
CA LYS A 2 16.61 -28.95 -18.05
C LYS A 2 16.69 -28.88 -16.51
N LYS A 3 15.98 -29.75 -15.78
CA LYS A 3 16.04 -29.79 -14.30
C LYS A 3 17.43 -30.16 -13.77
N LYS A 4 18.11 -31.11 -14.41
CA LYS A 4 19.48 -31.52 -14.04
C LYS A 4 20.46 -30.36 -14.24
N LYS A 5 20.41 -29.72 -15.40
CA LYS A 5 21.26 -28.56 -15.70
C LYS A 5 20.99 -27.37 -14.76
N LEU A 6 19.73 -27.14 -14.38
CA LEU A 6 19.39 -26.10 -13.40
C LEU A 6 20.01 -26.39 -12.02
N LYS A 7 19.99 -27.65 -11.58
CA LYS A 7 20.62 -28.06 -10.31
C LYS A 7 22.14 -27.87 -10.36
N GLU A 8 22.79 -28.30 -11.45
CA GLU A 8 24.24 -28.09 -11.66
C GLU A 8 24.61 -26.59 -11.62
N LEU A 9 23.83 -25.73 -12.29
CA LEU A 9 24.05 -24.27 -12.28
C LEU A 9 23.80 -23.65 -10.90
N TRP A 10 22.85 -24.19 -10.14
CA TRP A 10 22.59 -23.75 -8.78
C TRP A 10 23.74 -24.10 -7.84
N GLU A 11 24.29 -25.31 -7.95
CA GLU A 11 25.47 -25.74 -7.21
C GLU A 11 26.69 -24.88 -7.56
N GLU A 12 26.94 -24.63 -8.86
CA GLU A 12 28.01 -23.73 -9.31
C GLU A 12 27.85 -22.30 -8.77
N LEU A 13 26.61 -21.78 -8.73
CA LEU A 13 26.34 -20.47 -8.15
C LEU A 13 26.62 -20.45 -6.65
N LEU A 14 26.23 -21.49 -5.91
CA LEU A 14 26.48 -21.61 -4.47
C LEU A 14 27.98 -21.63 -4.14
N GLU A 15 28.78 -22.35 -4.93
CA GLU A 15 30.25 -22.39 -4.80
C GLU A 15 30.90 -21.01 -5.00
N ARG A 16 30.26 -20.14 -5.78
CA ARG A 16 30.72 -18.76 -6.04
C ARG A 16 30.22 -17.74 -5.02
N ASN A 17 29.60 -18.16 -3.92
CA ASN A 17 29.03 -17.31 -2.87
C ASN A 17 28.06 -16.25 -3.43
N PRO A 18 26.80 -16.63 -3.76
CA PRO A 18 25.85 -15.71 -4.37
C PRO A 18 25.51 -14.56 -3.43
N THR A 19 25.36 -13.37 -4.01
CA THR A 19 24.95 -12.17 -3.28
C THR A 19 23.48 -12.26 -2.87
N ASN A 20 23.06 -11.40 -1.93
CA ASN A 20 21.64 -11.26 -1.60
C ASN A 20 20.80 -10.93 -2.84
N GLU A 21 21.31 -10.13 -3.77
CA GLU A 21 20.60 -9.78 -5.01
C GLU A 21 20.38 -10.99 -5.92
N ASP A 22 21.41 -11.84 -6.09
CA ASP A 22 21.29 -13.10 -6.83
C ASP A 22 20.21 -13.99 -6.19
N LEU A 23 20.23 -14.13 -4.87
CA LEU A 23 19.25 -14.93 -4.14
C LEU A 23 17.84 -14.35 -4.25
N ARG A 24 17.66 -13.03 -4.16
CA ARG A 24 16.36 -12.37 -4.41
C ARG A 24 15.87 -12.64 -5.83
N TYR A 25 16.75 -12.60 -6.83
CA TYR A 25 16.40 -12.91 -8.21
C TYR A 25 15.89 -14.35 -8.34
N ILE A 26 16.62 -15.32 -7.77
CA ILE A 26 16.22 -16.74 -7.77
C ILE A 26 14.89 -16.94 -7.04
N ILE A 27 14.72 -16.36 -5.84
CA ILE A 27 13.45 -16.40 -5.08
C ILE A 27 12.30 -15.89 -5.95
N ARG A 28 12.45 -14.75 -6.62
CA ARG A 28 11.38 -14.16 -7.43
C ARG A 28 11.10 -14.95 -8.70
N ARG A 29 12.14 -15.40 -9.42
CA ARG A 29 12.02 -15.89 -10.81
C ARG A 29 12.03 -17.41 -10.96
N VAL A 30 12.66 -18.16 -10.04
CA VAL A 30 12.90 -19.60 -10.21
C VAL A 30 12.16 -20.40 -9.14
N LYS A 31 10.90 -20.76 -9.44
CA LYS A 31 9.98 -21.41 -8.49
C LYS A 31 10.56 -22.67 -7.83
N SER A 32 11.33 -23.48 -8.56
CA SER A 32 11.87 -24.75 -8.05
C SER A 32 13.06 -24.60 -7.09
N LEU A 33 13.78 -23.47 -7.13
CA LEU A 33 14.93 -23.20 -6.25
C LEU A 33 14.62 -22.20 -5.14
N ARG A 34 13.39 -21.66 -5.15
CA ARG A 34 12.98 -20.56 -4.31
C ARG A 34 13.16 -20.83 -2.82
N GLU A 35 12.87 -22.05 -2.38
CA GLU A 35 12.98 -22.43 -0.97
C GLU A 35 14.44 -22.51 -0.53
N GLU A 36 15.28 -23.18 -1.31
CA GLU A 36 16.73 -23.26 -1.05
C GLU A 36 17.40 -21.87 -1.08
N ALA A 37 17.05 -21.03 -2.07
CA ALA A 37 17.55 -19.66 -2.14
C ALA A 37 17.06 -18.80 -0.96
N GLY A 38 15.82 -18.99 -0.52
CA GLY A 38 15.27 -18.33 0.67
C GLY A 38 16.01 -18.73 1.94
N GLN A 39 16.31 -20.02 2.10
CA GLN A 39 17.07 -20.54 3.23
C GLN A 39 18.49 -19.98 3.23
N LYS A 40 19.16 -20.01 2.07
CA LYS A 40 20.51 -19.45 1.92
C LYS A 40 20.55 -17.96 2.24
N LEU A 41 19.53 -17.20 1.83
CA LEU A 41 19.43 -15.76 2.11
C LEU A 41 19.23 -15.47 3.60
N LEU A 42 18.50 -16.32 4.33
CA LEU A 42 18.35 -16.21 5.78
C LEU A 42 19.65 -16.48 6.56
N GLU A 43 20.48 -17.40 6.06
CA GLU A 43 21.77 -17.79 6.66
C GLU A 43 22.88 -16.73 6.49
N GLN A 44 22.72 -15.82 5.53
CA GLN A 44 23.64 -14.69 5.36
C GLN A 44 23.30 -13.57 6.38
N GLN A 45 23.33 -12.31 5.93
CA GLN A 45 22.88 -11.16 6.72
C GLN A 45 21.83 -10.41 5.89
N PRO A 46 20.58 -10.90 5.86
CA PRO A 46 19.55 -10.28 5.03
C PRO A 46 19.15 -8.92 5.60
N THR A 47 18.95 -7.97 4.70
CA THR A 47 18.32 -6.67 4.96
C THR A 47 16.80 -6.80 5.08
N ASN A 48 16.11 -5.73 5.50
CA ASN A 48 14.63 -5.73 5.48
C ASN A 48 14.05 -6.01 4.09
N GLU A 49 14.68 -5.50 3.03
CA GLU A 49 14.25 -5.79 1.65
C GLU A 49 14.39 -7.28 1.32
N ASP A 50 15.51 -7.90 1.69
CA ASP A 50 15.72 -9.34 1.51
C ASP A 50 14.63 -10.17 2.20
N LEU A 51 14.29 -9.79 3.43
CA LEU A 51 13.25 -10.45 4.21
C LEU A 51 11.87 -10.25 3.56
N ARG A 52 11.56 -9.07 3.02
CA ARG A 52 10.32 -8.84 2.25
C ARG A 52 10.18 -9.80 1.08
N TYR A 53 11.27 -10.10 0.36
CA TYR A 53 11.24 -11.07 -0.74
C TYR A 53 10.96 -12.50 -0.24
N ILE A 54 11.60 -12.92 0.84
CA ILE A 54 11.35 -14.24 1.45
C ILE A 54 9.88 -14.34 1.89
N ILE A 55 9.38 -13.34 2.62
CA ILE A 55 8.01 -13.30 3.14
C ILE A 55 6.99 -13.35 1.98
N ALA A 56 7.22 -12.61 0.91
CA ALA A 56 6.31 -12.55 -0.23
C ALA A 56 6.26 -13.87 -1.02
N TYR A 57 7.42 -14.48 -1.28
CA TYR A 57 7.52 -15.56 -2.26
C TYR A 57 7.67 -16.96 -1.67
N VAL A 58 8.26 -17.10 -0.47
CA VAL A 58 8.61 -18.39 0.15
C VAL A 58 7.66 -18.70 1.30
N LYS A 59 6.60 -19.48 1.03
CA LYS A 59 5.52 -19.72 2.00
C LYS A 59 5.99 -20.42 3.27
N SER A 60 6.89 -21.39 3.16
CA SER A 60 7.41 -22.18 4.28
C SER A 60 8.28 -21.35 5.24
N LEU A 61 9.11 -20.45 4.70
CA LEU A 61 10.02 -19.60 5.48
C LEU A 61 9.37 -18.30 5.97
N ARG A 62 8.12 -18.02 5.57
CA ARG A 62 7.45 -16.74 5.82
C ARG A 62 7.45 -16.32 7.29
N LYS A 63 7.13 -17.24 8.20
CA LYS A 63 7.03 -16.93 9.63
C LYS A 63 8.40 -16.53 10.21
N GLN A 64 9.44 -17.29 9.86
CA GLN A 64 10.80 -17.02 10.30
C GLN A 64 11.31 -15.68 9.75
N ALA A 65 11.12 -15.42 8.46
CA ALA A 65 11.52 -14.17 7.84
C ALA A 65 10.76 -12.96 8.40
N TRP A 66 9.48 -13.13 8.73
CA TRP A 66 8.68 -12.10 9.40
C TRP A 66 9.20 -11.79 10.80
N GLN A 67 9.49 -12.80 11.62
CA GLN A 67 10.09 -12.61 12.95
C GLN A 67 11.43 -11.87 12.86
N LYS A 68 12.31 -12.30 11.95
CA LYS A 68 13.59 -11.64 11.73
C LYS A 68 13.43 -10.19 11.25
N LEU A 69 12.40 -9.89 10.45
CA LEU A 69 12.12 -8.54 9.99
C LEU A 69 11.69 -7.65 11.16
N LEU A 70 10.85 -8.17 12.06
CA LEU A 70 10.43 -7.45 13.27
C LEU A 70 11.61 -7.16 14.19
N GLU A 71 12.54 -8.12 14.37
CA GLU A 71 13.77 -7.94 15.13
C GLU A 71 14.70 -6.85 14.53
N GLN A 72 14.60 -6.62 13.22
CA GLN A 72 15.36 -5.59 12.51
C GLN A 72 14.70 -4.20 12.51
N ASN A 73 13.61 -4.01 13.26
CA ASN A 73 12.84 -2.75 13.32
C ASN A 73 12.39 -2.28 11.92
N PRO A 74 11.34 -2.90 11.34
CA PRO A 74 10.92 -2.60 9.99
C PRO A 74 10.44 -1.16 9.86
N THR A 75 10.76 -0.54 8.74
CA THR A 75 10.29 0.80 8.40
C THR A 75 8.79 0.79 8.06
N ASN A 76 8.14 1.96 8.05
CA ASN A 76 6.78 2.09 7.53
C ASN A 76 6.65 1.53 6.10
N GLU A 77 7.67 1.72 5.25
CA GLU A 77 7.67 1.15 3.89
C GLU A 77 7.66 -0.36 3.89
N ASP A 78 8.46 -0.98 4.76
CA ASP A 78 8.51 -2.43 4.89
C ASP A 78 7.14 -2.98 5.27
N LEU A 79 6.49 -2.36 6.26
CA LEU A 79 5.15 -2.73 6.72
C LEU A 79 4.08 -2.50 5.64
N ARG A 80 4.11 -1.38 4.91
CA ARG A 80 3.21 -1.12 3.77
C ARG A 80 3.33 -2.21 2.71
N TYR A 81 4.56 -2.65 2.40
CA TYR A 81 4.78 -3.72 1.44
C TYR A 81 4.14 -5.04 1.91
N ILE A 82 4.30 -5.40 3.18
CA ILE A 82 3.66 -6.61 3.74
C ILE A 82 2.13 -6.50 3.71
N ILE A 83 1.58 -5.34 4.08
CA ILE A 83 0.14 -5.06 4.01
C ILE A 83 -0.39 -5.28 2.59
N GLU A 84 0.29 -4.75 1.58
CA GLU A 84 -0.18 -4.85 0.19
C GLU A 84 -0.11 -6.29 -0.33
N TRP A 85 1.05 -6.94 -0.18
CA TRP A 85 1.36 -8.17 -0.92
C TRP A 85 1.12 -9.48 -0.15
N VAL A 86 1.01 -9.44 1.19
CA VAL A 86 1.03 -10.65 2.01
C VAL A 86 -0.22 -10.74 2.89
N LYS A 87 -1.31 -11.24 2.30
CA LYS A 87 -2.64 -11.30 2.95
C LYS A 87 -2.62 -11.94 4.35
N SER A 88 -1.80 -12.97 4.59
CA SER A 88 -1.75 -13.67 5.87
C SER A 88 -1.09 -12.88 7.01
N LEU A 89 -0.29 -11.86 6.70
CA LEU A 89 0.40 -11.01 7.70
C LEU A 89 -0.13 -9.57 7.71
N ARG A 90 -1.10 -9.27 6.84
CA ARG A 90 -1.61 -7.93 6.61
C ARG A 90 -2.13 -7.24 7.87
N GLU A 91 -2.84 -7.99 8.70
CA GLU A 91 -3.41 -7.46 9.94
C GLU A 91 -2.31 -7.06 10.92
N GLU A 92 -1.37 -7.97 11.18
CA GLU A 92 -0.26 -7.77 12.10
C GLU A 92 0.66 -6.63 11.63
N ALA A 93 0.97 -6.58 10.33
CA ALA A 93 1.75 -5.48 9.74
C ALA A 93 1.00 -4.14 9.85
N GLY A 94 -0.33 -4.14 9.68
CA GLY A 94 -1.17 -2.97 9.89
C GLY A 94 -1.12 -2.47 11.33
N GLN A 95 -1.22 -3.38 12.29
CA GLN A 95 -1.14 -3.06 13.72
C GLN A 95 0.24 -2.48 14.07
N LYS A 96 1.32 -3.12 13.59
CA LYS A 96 2.68 -2.62 13.79
C LYS A 96 2.88 -1.23 13.18
N LEU A 97 2.27 -0.95 12.02
CA LEU A 97 2.37 0.36 11.39
C LEU A 97 1.63 1.44 12.18
N LEU A 98 0.50 1.10 12.81
CA LEU A 98 -0.24 2.01 13.71
C LEU A 98 0.49 2.31 15.02
N GLU A 99 1.26 1.34 15.53
CA GLU A 99 2.09 1.47 16.74
C GLU A 99 3.32 2.36 16.54
N GLN A 100 3.75 2.57 15.29
CA GLN A 100 4.85 3.48 14.94
C GLN A 100 4.35 4.94 14.86
N GLN A 101 5.00 5.77 14.04
CA GLN A 101 4.55 7.13 13.70
C GLN A 101 4.08 7.14 12.24
N PRO A 102 2.85 6.68 11.95
CA PRO A 102 2.35 6.61 10.58
C PRO A 102 2.07 8.01 10.02
N THR A 103 2.49 8.23 8.78
CA THR A 103 2.11 9.40 7.98
C THR A 103 0.65 9.29 7.49
N ASN A 104 0.08 10.37 6.96
CA ASN A 104 -1.23 10.31 6.29
C ASN A 104 -1.30 9.20 5.22
N TRP A 105 -0.21 9.01 4.48
CA TRP A 105 -0.11 7.99 3.45
C TRP A 105 -0.14 6.57 4.01
N ASP A 106 0.54 6.34 5.14
CA ASP A 106 0.51 5.08 5.87
C ASP A 106 -0.91 4.73 6.33
N LEU A 107 -1.61 5.71 6.90
CA LEU A 107 -2.98 5.55 7.36
C LEU A 107 -3.92 5.26 6.19
N CYS A 108 -3.77 5.92 5.05
CA CYS A 108 -4.52 5.62 3.83
C CYS A 108 -4.30 4.17 3.36
N TYR A 109 -3.06 3.65 3.47
CA TYR A 109 -2.73 2.27 3.16
C TYR A 109 -3.47 1.28 4.07
N ILE A 110 -3.46 1.54 5.38
CA ILE A 110 -4.18 0.72 6.36
C ILE A 110 -5.68 0.75 6.07
N ILE A 111 -6.26 1.94 5.86
CA ILE A 111 -7.67 2.13 5.53
C ILE A 111 -8.06 1.30 4.29
N ARG A 112 -7.24 1.32 3.25
CA ARG A 112 -7.54 0.59 2.02
C ARG A 112 -7.52 -0.92 2.23
N TRP A 113 -6.45 -1.42 2.84
CA TRP A 113 -6.12 -2.84 2.78
C TRP A 113 -6.50 -3.64 4.03
N VAL A 114 -6.53 -3.03 5.20
CA VAL A 114 -6.69 -3.70 6.51
C VAL A 114 -8.07 -3.39 7.08
N LYS A 115 -9.06 -4.23 6.75
CA LYS A 115 -10.48 -3.94 7.03
C LYS A 115 -10.78 -3.69 8.51
N SER A 116 -10.19 -4.45 9.42
CA SER A 116 -10.43 -4.36 10.87
C SER A 116 -9.82 -3.11 11.50
N LEU A 117 -8.74 -2.57 10.93
CA LEU A 117 -8.05 -1.38 11.43
C LEU A 117 -8.51 -0.07 10.77
N ARG A 118 -9.48 -0.14 9.84
CA ARG A 118 -9.98 1.02 9.09
C ARG A 118 -10.46 2.17 9.96
N GLU A 119 -11.21 1.85 11.01
CA GLU A 119 -11.81 2.85 11.88
C GLU A 119 -10.72 3.60 12.64
N GLU A 120 -9.80 2.87 13.28
CA GLU A 120 -8.69 3.45 14.04
C GLU A 120 -7.77 4.29 13.14
N ALA A 121 -7.40 3.76 11.98
CA ALA A 121 -6.57 4.49 11.03
C ALA A 121 -7.27 5.74 10.48
N GLY A 122 -8.58 5.65 10.22
CA GLY A 122 -9.40 6.79 9.80
C GLY A 122 -9.49 7.87 10.89
N GLN A 123 -9.65 7.48 12.15
CA GLN A 123 -9.72 8.41 13.26
C GLN A 123 -8.38 9.13 13.47
N LYS A 124 -7.26 8.38 13.48
CA LYS A 124 -5.91 8.97 13.54
C LYS A 124 -5.67 9.93 12.37
N LEU A 125 -6.13 9.60 11.16
CA LEU A 125 -5.96 10.46 9.98
C LEU A 125 -6.75 11.78 10.10
N LEU A 126 -7.94 11.75 10.73
CA LEU A 126 -8.70 12.97 10.99
C LEU A 126 -8.05 13.88 12.04
N GLU A 127 -7.38 13.29 13.03
CA GLU A 127 -6.68 13.99 14.12
C GLU A 127 -5.36 14.64 13.66
N GLN A 128 -4.78 14.15 12.57
CA GLN A 128 -3.63 14.78 11.92
C GLN A 128 -4.07 15.99 11.06
N GLN A 129 -3.28 16.37 10.07
CA GLN A 129 -3.60 17.42 9.10
C GLN A 129 -3.93 16.78 7.74
N PRO A 130 -5.14 16.20 7.56
CA PRO A 130 -5.50 15.53 6.32
C PRO A 130 -5.66 16.54 5.18
N THR A 131 -5.18 16.14 4.01
CA THR A 131 -5.45 16.80 2.73
C THR A 131 -6.87 16.46 2.24
N ASN A 132 -7.33 17.13 1.18
CA ASN A 132 -8.62 16.78 0.55
C ASN A 132 -8.63 15.33 0.07
N TRP A 133 -7.49 14.85 -0.45
CA TRP A 133 -7.34 13.47 -0.90
C TRP A 133 -7.48 12.47 0.26
N ASP A 134 -6.84 12.75 1.39
CA ASP A 134 -6.95 11.93 2.61
C ASP A 134 -8.41 11.84 3.08
N LEU A 135 -9.12 12.98 3.09
CA LEU A 135 -10.54 13.04 3.46
C LEU A 135 -11.42 12.24 2.48
N CYS A 136 -11.17 12.34 1.17
CA CYS A 136 -11.85 11.51 0.17
C CYS A 136 -11.67 10.01 0.46
N TYR A 137 -10.47 9.59 0.89
CA TYR A 137 -10.18 8.21 1.27
C TYR A 137 -11.00 7.75 2.48
N ILE A 138 -11.09 8.58 3.53
CA ILE A 138 -11.93 8.28 4.70
C ILE A 138 -13.39 8.17 4.30
N ILE A 139 -13.91 9.13 3.51
CA ILE A 139 -15.30 9.17 3.04
C ILE A 139 -15.68 7.89 2.30
N GLU A 140 -14.79 7.39 1.45
CA GLU A 140 -15.02 6.15 0.69
C GLU A 140 -15.01 4.91 1.60
N TRP A 141 -13.95 4.75 2.39
CA TRP A 141 -13.63 3.46 3.01
C TRP A 141 -14.08 3.30 4.46
N VAL A 142 -14.33 4.41 5.18
CA VAL A 142 -14.64 4.41 6.62
C VAL A 142 -16.05 4.97 6.83
N LYS A 143 -17.05 4.07 6.78
CA LYS A 143 -18.48 4.44 6.79
C LYS A 143 -18.88 5.30 7.98
N SER A 144 -18.37 4.98 9.17
CA SER A 144 -18.65 5.63 10.45
C SER A 144 -18.11 7.06 10.52
N LEU A 145 -16.97 7.32 9.89
CA LEU A 145 -16.33 8.64 9.88
C LEU A 145 -16.71 9.50 8.66
N ARG A 146 -17.53 8.96 7.76
CA ARG A 146 -17.86 9.57 6.47
C ARG A 146 -18.40 10.99 6.59
N GLU A 147 -19.39 11.20 7.44
CA GLU A 147 -20.03 12.51 7.56
C GLU A 147 -19.05 13.55 8.11
N LYS A 148 -18.30 13.19 9.16
CA LYS A 148 -17.27 14.06 9.74
C LYS A 148 -16.19 14.42 8.71
N ALA A 149 -15.72 13.44 7.93
CA ALA A 149 -14.74 13.67 6.88
C ALA A 149 -15.31 14.52 5.72
N TRP A 150 -16.58 14.34 5.38
CA TRP A 150 -17.28 15.16 4.37
C TRP A 150 -17.37 16.63 4.80
N GLN A 151 -17.80 16.91 6.03
CA GLN A 151 -17.85 18.28 6.54
C GLN A 151 -16.47 18.94 6.52
N LYS A 152 -15.44 18.23 7.01
CA LYS A 152 -14.05 18.72 6.99
C LYS A 152 -13.53 18.97 5.57
N LEU A 153 -13.99 18.19 4.58
CA LEU A 153 -13.64 18.39 3.18
C LEU A 153 -14.28 19.67 2.64
N LEU A 154 -15.56 19.93 2.97
CA LEU A 154 -16.28 21.14 2.57
C LEU A 154 -15.63 22.42 3.12
N GLU A 155 -15.23 22.41 4.39
CA GLU A 155 -14.50 23.51 5.03
C GLU A 155 -13.17 23.84 4.32
N ARG A 156 -12.58 22.87 3.64
CA ARG A 156 -11.33 23.00 2.89
C ARG A 156 -11.52 23.33 1.41
N ASN A 157 -12.73 23.72 1.02
CA ASN A 157 -13.07 24.21 -0.32
C ASN A 157 -12.68 23.20 -1.42
N PRO A 158 -13.40 22.06 -1.52
CA PRO A 158 -12.99 20.94 -2.35
C PRO A 158 -12.92 21.31 -3.82
N THR A 159 -11.98 20.69 -4.53
CA THR A 159 -11.84 20.87 -5.97
C THR A 159 -12.90 20.08 -6.72
N ASN A 160 -13.13 20.41 -7.99
CA ASN A 160 -13.97 19.57 -8.86
C ASN A 160 -13.47 18.13 -8.97
N LYS A 161 -12.15 17.90 -8.84
CA LYS A 161 -11.57 16.55 -8.83
C LYS A 161 -12.03 15.78 -7.58
N ASP A 162 -11.95 16.40 -6.41
CA ASP A 162 -12.41 15.82 -5.14
C ASP A 162 -13.91 15.51 -5.21
N LEU A 163 -14.73 16.47 -5.67
CA LEU A 163 -16.17 16.30 -5.80
C LEU A 163 -16.54 15.19 -6.79
N ARG A 164 -15.88 15.11 -7.95
CA ARG A 164 -16.07 14.02 -8.91
C ARG A 164 -15.73 12.67 -8.31
N TYR A 165 -14.65 12.59 -7.54
CA TYR A 165 -14.29 11.38 -6.81
C TYR A 165 -15.40 10.96 -5.86
N ILE A 166 -15.94 11.88 -5.06
CA ILE A 166 -17.07 11.58 -4.15
C ILE A 166 -18.31 11.10 -4.92
N ILE A 167 -18.63 11.76 -6.03
CA ILE A 167 -19.78 11.39 -6.88
C ILE A 167 -19.66 9.95 -7.41
N GLU A 168 -18.46 9.56 -7.84
CA GLU A 168 -18.20 8.23 -8.39
C GLU A 168 -18.16 7.15 -7.30
N ARG A 169 -17.47 7.42 -6.20
CA ARG A 169 -17.13 6.41 -5.18
C ARG A 169 -18.15 6.31 -4.06
N VAL A 170 -18.92 7.36 -3.79
CA VAL A 170 -19.87 7.43 -2.66
C VAL A 170 -21.22 7.99 -3.13
N PRO A 171 -22.09 7.14 -3.74
CA PRO A 171 -23.37 7.58 -4.31
C PRO A 171 -24.27 8.35 -3.34
N SER A 172 -24.24 8.01 -2.04
CA SER A 172 -25.05 8.67 -1.01
C SER A 172 -24.73 10.17 -0.86
N LEU A 173 -23.49 10.58 -1.14
CA LEU A 173 -23.07 11.99 -1.12
C LEU A 173 -23.09 12.64 -2.52
N GLY A 174 -23.26 11.84 -3.58
CA GLY A 174 -23.14 12.30 -4.96
C GLY A 174 -24.10 13.43 -5.31
N LYS A 175 -25.34 13.44 -4.79
CA LYS A 175 -26.30 14.54 -5.01
C LYS A 175 -25.78 15.86 -4.44
N GLN A 176 -25.20 15.84 -3.24
CA GLN A 176 -24.64 17.04 -2.61
C GLN A 176 -23.40 17.50 -3.36
N ALA A 177 -22.47 16.58 -3.65
CA ALA A 177 -21.25 16.89 -4.37
C ALA A 177 -21.49 17.45 -5.79
N ARG A 178 -22.51 16.98 -6.53
CA ARG A 178 -22.88 17.54 -7.85
C ARG A 178 -23.30 19.00 -7.78
N LYS A 179 -24.00 19.42 -6.73
CA LYS A 179 -24.43 20.82 -6.54
C LYS A 179 -23.25 21.77 -6.32
N LEU A 180 -22.12 21.24 -5.85
CA LEU A 180 -20.93 22.01 -5.54
C LEU A 180 -19.94 22.08 -6.72
N LEU A 181 -20.20 21.33 -7.80
CA LEU A 181 -19.35 21.38 -8.99
C LEU A 181 -19.39 22.78 -9.60
N LYS A 182 -18.21 23.39 -9.71
CA LYS A 182 -18.03 24.67 -10.39
C LYS A 182 -17.88 24.41 -11.89
N ARG A 183 -18.47 25.26 -12.73
CA ARG A 183 -18.25 25.16 -14.18
C ARG A 183 -16.76 25.36 -14.50
N PRO A 184 -16.14 24.51 -15.34
CA PRO A 184 -14.77 24.73 -15.79
C PRO A 184 -14.66 26.08 -16.49
N ARG A 185 -13.55 26.79 -16.26
CA ARG A 185 -13.30 28.09 -16.89
C ARG A 185 -13.37 27.99 -18.41
N GLU A 186 -12.87 26.90 -18.97
CA GLU A 186 -12.81 26.64 -20.42
C GLU A 186 -14.20 26.53 -21.04
N GLU A 187 -15.16 25.97 -20.29
CA GLU A 187 -16.56 25.87 -20.72
C GLU A 187 -17.22 27.26 -20.73
N ILE A 188 -16.99 28.05 -19.67
CA ILE A 188 -17.47 29.43 -19.59
C ILE A 188 -16.87 30.28 -20.74
N MET A 189 -15.57 30.16 -20.99
CA MET A 189 -14.90 30.90 -22.06
C MET A 189 -15.39 30.49 -23.45
N ARG A 190 -15.69 29.21 -23.67
CA ARG A 190 -16.25 28.71 -24.94
C ARG A 190 -17.63 29.31 -25.20
N ASP A 191 -18.50 29.34 -24.19
CA ASP A 191 -19.84 29.91 -24.32
C ASP A 191 -19.78 31.41 -24.61
N ILE A 192 -18.90 32.16 -23.92
CA ILE A 192 -18.67 33.59 -24.20
C ILE A 192 -18.23 33.78 -25.66
N GLN A 193 -17.30 32.95 -26.16
CA GLN A 193 -16.85 33.03 -27.56
C GLN A 193 -17.95 32.70 -28.58
N GLN A 194 -18.90 31.84 -28.23
CA GLN A 194 -20.04 31.52 -29.11
C GLN A 194 -21.06 32.67 -29.17
N LEU A 195 -21.23 33.42 -28.07
CA LEU A 195 -22.14 34.58 -28.03
C LEU A 195 -21.59 35.83 -28.74
N LEU A 196 -20.29 35.86 -29.02
CA LEU A 196 -19.62 36.97 -29.72
C LEU A 196 -19.53 36.75 -31.26
N LYS A 197 -20.08 35.65 -31.77
CA LYS A 197 -20.18 35.34 -33.21
C LYS A 197 -21.59 35.61 -33.71
#